data_AF-A0A367LTW3-F1
#
_entry.id   AF-A0A367LTW3-F1
#
_cell.length_a   1.000
_cell.length_b   1.000
_cell.length_c   1.000
_cell.angle_alpha   90.00
_cell.angle_beta   90.00
_cell.angle_gamma   90.00
#
_symmetry.space_group_name_H-M   'P 1'
#
loop_
_entity.id
_entity.type
_entity.pdbx_description
1 polymer ?
#
loop_
_entity_poly.entity_id
_entity_poly.type
_entity_poly.pdbx_seq_one_letter_code
_entity_poly.pdbx_strand_id
1 'polypeptide(L)' 'GRTRSEEVGKTNKSLLRLAKELGVPVIELAQLNRDSTKRPGKRPQSSDLRDSGEIEADASCILMVHRDM' A
#
# COMPACT_ATOMS: atom_id res chain seq x y z
N GLY A 1 5.88 7.78 -20.84
CA GLY A 1 5.70 6.45 -20.22
C GLY A 1 5.07 6.67 -18.85
N ARG A 2 4.06 5.90 -18.48
CA ARG A 2 3.37 6.05 -17.19
C ARG A 2 4.28 5.59 -16.05
N THR A 3 4.23 6.27 -14.92
CA THR A 3 5.04 5.91 -13.75
C THR A 3 4.39 4.75 -13.00
N ARG A 4 5.18 3.94 -12.27
CA ARG A 4 4.66 2.82 -11.48
C ARG A 4 3.54 3.25 -10.52
N SER A 5 3.67 4.44 -9.92
CA SER A 5 2.67 5.00 -9.01
C SER A 5 1.31 5.22 -9.68
N GLU A 6 1.28 5.64 -10.95
CA GLU A 6 0.03 5.86 -11.68
C GLU A 6 -0.69 4.55 -11.99
N GLU A 7 0.04 3.48 -12.31
CA GLU A 7 -0.54 2.16 -12.59
C GLU A 7 -1.10 1.50 -11.32
N VAL A 8 -0.36 1.60 -10.20
CA VAL A 8 -0.82 1.15 -8.88
C VAL A 8 -2.08 1.92 -8.48
N GLY A 9 -2.05 3.24 -8.61
CA GLY A 9 -3.18 4.10 -8.29
C GLY A 9 -4.45 3.79 -9.09
N LYS A 10 -4.32 3.56 -10.40
CA LYS A 10 -5.45 3.15 -11.25
C LYS A 10 -6.07 1.83 -10.78
N THR A 11 -5.24 0.87 -10.37
CA THR A 11 -5.70 -0.43 -9.89
C THR A 11 -6.44 -0.30 -8.56
N ASN A 12 -5.85 0.40 -7.59
CA ASN A 12 -6.45 0.70 -6.29
C ASN A 12 -7.83 1.36 -6.42
N LYS A 13 -7.95 2.42 -7.24
CA LYS A 13 -9.24 3.10 -7.47
C LYS A 13 -10.33 2.18 -8.02
N SER A 14 -9.95 1.24 -8.89
CA SER A 14 -10.88 0.26 -9.46
C SER A 14 -11.36 -0.74 -8.40
N LEU A 15 -10.45 -1.18 -7.52
CA LEU A 15 -10.77 -2.07 -6.40
C LEU A 15 -11.66 -1.37 -5.35
N LEU A 16 -11.33 -0.13 -4.97
CA LEU A 16 -12.14 0.65 -4.03
C LEU A 16 -13.57 0.86 -4.53
N ARG A 17 -13.71 1.18 -5.83
CA ARG A 17 -15.02 1.32 -6.46
C ARG A 17 -15.81 0.00 -6.38
N LEU A 18 -15.19 -1.11 -6.74
CA LEU A 18 -15.83 -2.42 -6.69
C LEU A 18 -16.24 -2.81 -5.25
N ALA A 19 -15.38 -2.54 -4.26
CA ALA A 19 -15.66 -2.79 -2.85
C ALA A 19 -16.91 -2.02 -2.39
N LYS A 20 -17.03 -0.75 -2.78
CA LYS A 20 -18.18 0.11 -2.47
C LYS A 20 -19.45 -0.35 -3.17
N GLU A 21 -19.35 -0.75 -4.44
CA GLU A 21 -20.49 -1.27 -5.21
C GLU A 21 -21.03 -2.58 -4.64
N LEU A 22 -20.15 -3.48 -4.17
CA LEU A 22 -20.53 -4.78 -3.61
C LEU A 22 -20.82 -4.74 -2.11
N GLY A 23 -20.44 -3.68 -1.40
CA GLY A 23 -20.61 -3.57 0.04
C GLY A 23 -19.78 -4.57 0.85
N VAL A 24 -18.61 -4.97 0.34
CA VAL A 24 -17.73 -5.98 0.96
C VAL A 24 -16.39 -5.38 1.39
N PRO A 25 -15.78 -5.88 2.48
CA PRO A 25 -14.42 -5.49 2.84
C PRO A 25 -13.42 -6.03 1.80
N VAL A 26 -12.44 -5.20 1.43
CA VAL A 26 -11.34 -5.58 0.55
C VAL A 26 -10.02 -5.36 1.28
N ILE A 27 -9.10 -6.33 1.14
CA ILE A 27 -7.75 -6.25 1.67
C ILE A 27 -6.79 -6.23 0.47
N GLU A 28 -6.01 -5.17 0.37
CA GLU A 28 -4.94 -5.04 -0.63
C GLU A 28 -3.58 -5.24 0.02
N LEU A 29 -2.69 -5.98 -0.65
CA LEU A 29 -1.31 -6.17 -0.22
C LEU A 29 -0.40 -5.24 -1.01
N ALA A 30 0.30 -4.34 -0.30
CA ALA A 30 1.29 -3.46 -0.89
C ALA A 30 2.70 -3.90 -0.49
N GLN A 31 3.60 -3.98 -1.47
CA GLN A 31 5.01 -4.24 -1.21
C GLN A 31 5.71 -2.94 -0.79
N LEU A 32 6.47 -3.00 0.29
CA LEU A 32 7.28 -1.89 0.78
C LEU A 32 8.54 -1.67 -0.07
N ASN A 33 9.02 -0.43 -0.13
CA ASN A 33 10.30 -0.13 -0.73
C ASN A 33 11.44 -0.91 -0.04
N ARG A 34 12.41 -1.41 -0.81
CA ARG A 34 13.57 -2.17 -0.32
C ARG A 34 14.40 -1.41 0.71
N ASP A 35 14.41 -0.08 0.64
CA ASP A 35 15.14 0.77 1.60
C ASP A 35 14.64 0.61 3.04
N SER A 36 13.41 0.14 3.24
CA SER A 36 12.87 -0.24 4.56
C SER A 36 13.77 -1.23 5.31
N THR A 37 14.47 -2.10 4.59
CA THR A 37 15.37 -3.14 5.14
C THR A 37 16.74 -2.62 5.55
N LYS A 38 17.13 -1.42 5.10
CA LYS A 38 18.44 -0.81 5.39
C LYS A 38 18.46 -0.05 6.72
N ARG A 39 17.30 0.27 7.29
CA ARG A 39 17.20 1.03 8.54
C ARG A 39 17.47 0.15 9.77
N PRO A 40 18.07 0.71 10.84
CA PRO A 40 18.18 0.03 12.12
C PRO A 40 16.82 -0.44 12.63
N GLY A 41 16.74 -1.68 13.13
CA GLY A 41 15.50 -2.28 13.61
C GLY A 41 14.51 -2.73 12.52
N LYS A 42 14.69 -2.34 11.24
CA LYS A 42 13.89 -2.83 10.09
C LYS A 42 12.36 -2.72 10.28
N ARG A 43 11.91 -1.76 11.08
CA ARG A 43 10.48 -1.52 11.29
C ARG A 43 9.90 -0.77 10.08
N PRO A 44 8.80 -1.25 9.50
CA PRO A 44 8.07 -0.54 8.45
C PRO A 44 7.58 0.82 8.93
N GLN A 45 7.55 1.78 8.02
CA GLN A 45 7.03 3.13 8.23
C GLN A 45 6.19 3.55 7.02
N SER A 46 5.28 4.52 7.17
CA SER A 46 4.43 4.99 6.07
C SER A 46 5.22 5.42 4.83
N SER A 47 6.40 6.02 5.01
CA SER A 47 7.28 6.42 3.90
C SER A 47 7.72 5.26 2.99
N ASP A 48 7.60 4.02 3.45
CA ASP A 48 7.92 2.83 2.66
C ASP A 48 6.88 2.51 1.59
N LEU A 49 5.68 3.10 1.68
CA LEU A 49 4.60 3.00 0.69
C LEU A 49 4.71 4.05 -0.43
N ARG A 50 5.88 4.67 -0.64
CA ARG A 50 6.05 5.80 -1.57
C ARG A 50 5.49 5.56 -2.98
N ASP A 51 5.67 4.38 -3.55
CA ASP A 51 5.15 4.02 -4.89
C ASP A 51 3.68 3.56 -4.87
N SER A 52 3.08 3.55 -3.69
CA SER A 52 1.73 3.11 -3.35
C SER A 52 0.97 4.20 -2.57
N GLY A 53 1.34 5.47 -2.72
CA GLY A 53 0.75 6.57 -1.96
C GLY A 53 -0.77 6.72 -2.14
N GLU A 54 -1.31 6.32 -3.31
CA GLU A 54 -2.77 6.29 -3.49
C GLU A 54 -3.45 5.23 -2.61
N ILE A 55 -2.80 4.08 -2.37
CA ILE A 55 -3.31 3.04 -1.47
C ILE A 55 -3.32 3.58 -0.03
N GLU A 56 -2.25 4.26 0.38
CA GLU A 56 -2.17 4.89 1.72
C GLU A 56 -3.31 5.91 1.93
N ALA A 57 -3.58 6.75 0.94
CA ALA A 57 -4.60 7.79 1.02
C ALA A 57 -6.03 7.24 1.06
N ASP A 58 -6.30 6.14 0.36
CA ASP A 58 -7.64 5.54 0.26
C ASP A 58 -7.95 4.51 1.36
N ALA A 59 -6.91 3.95 2.00
CA ALA A 59 -7.07 2.90 2.99
C ALA A 59 -7.80 3.39 4.26
N SER A 60 -8.82 2.64 4.68
CA SER A 60 -9.47 2.87 5.98
C SER A 60 -8.61 2.41 7.16
N CYS A 61 -7.72 1.45 6.93
CA CYS A 61 -6.76 0.94 7.91
C CYS A 61 -5.51 0.45 7.18
N ILE A 62 -4.34 0.73 7.77
CA ILE A 62 -3.05 0.27 7.26
C ILE A 62 -2.41 -0.65 8.30
N LEU A 63 -2.12 -1.89 7.87
CA LEU A 63 -1.47 -2.89 8.70
C LEU A 63 -0.04 -3.11 8.19
N MET A 64 0.93 -2.74 9.02
CA MET A 64 2.35 -2.95 8.74
C MET A 64 2.83 -4.23 9.43
N VAL A 65 3.29 -5.21 8.64
CA VAL A 65 3.78 -6.48 9.18
C VAL A 65 5.28 -6.39 9.43
N HIS A 66 5.69 -6.71 10.65
CA HIS A 66 7.09 -6.79 11.06
C HIS A 66 7.33 -8.06 11.88
N ARG A 67 8.49 -8.67 11.68
CA ARG A 67 8.97 -9.82 12.46
C ARG A 67 10.30 -9.44 13.09
N ASP A 68 10.34 -9.39 14.42
CA ASP A 68 11.59 -9.31 15.17
C ASP A 68 12.36 -10.64 14.94
N MET A 69 13.62 -10.56 14.51
CA MET A 69 14.51 -11.70 14.25
C MET A 69 15.42 -11.94 15.44
#